data_AF-A0A7Y5G0Z0-F1
#
_entry.id   AF-A0A7Y5G0Z0-F1
#
_cell.length_a   1.000
_cell.length_b   1.000
_cell.length_c   1.000
_cell.angle_alpha   90.00
_cell.angle_beta   90.00
_cell.angle_gamma   90.00
#
_symmetry.space_group_name_H-M   'P 1'
#
loop_
_entity.id
_entity.type
_entity.pdbx_description
1 polymer ?
#
loop_
_entity_poly.entity_id
_entity_poly.type
_entity_poly.pdbx_seq_one_letter_code
_entity_poly.pdbx_strand_id
1 'polypeptide(L)'
;MRKIIWLALVALMLGQPLPAQTLAPAGALQFHVDYARFRQDDKSGYLEVYYSFHPRLLTFMQEQGKFHAGIALSTRLLRAGAEQAVADKNMALHLAEADTAATWYRFPFVTQSGFVLPQGDYTLEVTAVDSLAPNRKVTAKAQVNIPAYGPAVMLSDLELCKKIAPSQNKADLFYKNALEVVPQPEPLFGVSTSPVLFYYAELYRLTPNTSYTIKTQIVDSDGKIVYEKPREQKYSGSSGMIVDNKMVTALPSGKYSLRCIVADQAGAELTKSEKTFFLLNPHVQVAALSGIEQMRKDFSALSEEELSAEFRTAQYLALAEEKKIFGQLTSADAKREFLAKFWADAEQGRADKPAIRRAEYLRRVKMANQEYSALGKEGWRTDRGRVFILYSKPDEIERYPAEVDSKAHEVWRYFSIEKGVEFVFIDRNGYGEYLLVHSTKRDELHDDLWERLLQ
;
A
#
# COMPACT_ATOMS: atom_id res chain seq x y z
N MET A 1 24.51 -42.48 -84.70
CA MET A 1 23.38 -42.48 -83.74
C MET A 1 23.54 -41.29 -82.80
N ARG A 2 22.55 -40.39 -82.77
CA ARG A 2 22.52 -39.16 -81.97
C ARG A 2 22.40 -39.51 -80.47
N LYS A 3 23.20 -38.87 -79.60
CA LYS A 3 22.92 -38.80 -78.16
C LYS A 3 22.70 -37.33 -77.79
N ILE A 4 21.48 -37.06 -77.31
CA ILE A 4 21.00 -35.75 -76.86
C ILE A 4 21.54 -35.53 -75.44
N ILE A 5 22.24 -34.42 -75.23
CA ILE A 5 22.70 -33.96 -73.92
C ILE A 5 21.57 -33.12 -73.32
N TRP A 6 21.05 -33.53 -72.17
CA TRP A 6 20.15 -32.71 -71.35
C TRP A 6 20.98 -31.86 -70.39
N LEU A 7 20.94 -30.54 -70.57
CA LEU A 7 21.38 -29.57 -69.56
C LEU A 7 20.34 -29.53 -68.44
N ALA A 8 20.75 -29.80 -67.20
CA ALA A 8 19.97 -29.48 -66.01
C ALA A 8 20.36 -28.07 -65.55
N LEU A 9 19.38 -27.15 -65.59
CA LEU A 9 19.48 -25.80 -65.06
C LEU A 9 19.45 -25.87 -63.52
N VAL A 10 20.57 -25.52 -62.86
CA VAL A 10 20.60 -25.29 -61.41
C VAL A 10 20.14 -23.85 -61.17
N ALA A 11 18.90 -23.67 -60.72
CA ALA A 11 18.42 -22.39 -60.24
C ALA A 11 19.00 -22.13 -58.83
N LEU A 12 19.95 -21.21 -58.72
CA LEU A 12 20.36 -20.62 -57.44
C LEU A 12 19.17 -19.87 -56.85
N MET A 13 18.48 -20.49 -55.89
CA MET A 13 17.61 -19.78 -54.95
C MET A 13 18.50 -18.93 -54.04
N LEU A 14 18.79 -17.70 -54.45
CA LEU A 14 19.28 -16.66 -53.55
C LEU A 14 18.23 -16.51 -52.44
N GLY A 15 18.58 -16.91 -51.22
CA GLY A 15 17.70 -16.80 -50.06
C GLY A 15 17.25 -15.35 -49.88
N GLN A 16 15.98 -15.09 -50.16
CA GLN A 16 15.37 -13.80 -49.84
C GLN A 16 15.46 -13.63 -48.32
N PRO A 17 15.98 -12.49 -47.81
CA PRO A 17 15.99 -12.25 -46.38
C PRO A 17 14.55 -12.36 -45.86
N LEU A 18 14.37 -13.12 -44.78
CA LEU A 18 13.08 -13.22 -44.11
C LEU A 18 12.55 -11.80 -43.85
N PRO A 19 11.29 -11.49 -44.21
CA PRO A 19 10.73 -10.17 -43.99
C PRO A 19 10.75 -9.84 -42.50
N ALA A 20 11.09 -8.59 -42.17
CA ALA A 20 11.09 -8.12 -40.79
C ALA A 20 9.71 -8.35 -40.15
N GLN A 21 9.69 -9.04 -39.01
CA GLN A 21 8.44 -9.38 -38.34
C GLN A 21 8.14 -8.32 -37.27
N THR A 22 7.01 -7.63 -37.40
CA THR A 22 6.54 -6.70 -36.36
C THR A 22 5.75 -7.47 -35.30
N LEU A 23 6.05 -7.21 -34.02
CA LEU A 23 5.38 -7.77 -32.86
C LEU A 23 4.65 -6.65 -32.12
N ALA A 24 3.32 -6.70 -32.16
CA ALA A 24 2.47 -5.78 -31.42
C ALA A 24 2.33 -6.26 -29.96
N PRO A 25 2.42 -5.36 -28.96
CA PRO A 25 2.25 -5.71 -27.56
C PRO A 25 0.77 -5.91 -27.21
N ALA A 26 0.50 -6.75 -26.21
CA ALA A 26 -0.87 -7.05 -25.77
C ALA A 26 -1.57 -5.87 -25.03
N GLY A 27 -0.81 -4.87 -24.59
CA GLY A 27 -1.32 -3.72 -23.82
C GLY A 27 -1.22 -2.38 -24.54
N ALA A 28 -1.96 -1.40 -24.03
CA ALA A 28 -1.82 0.00 -24.43
C ALA A 28 -0.44 0.55 -24.05
N LEU A 29 0.01 1.58 -24.77
CA LEU A 29 1.24 2.30 -24.42
C LEU A 29 1.05 2.98 -23.04
N GLN A 30 1.91 2.66 -22.08
CA GLN A 30 1.93 3.32 -20.77
C GLN A 30 3.11 4.28 -20.71
N PHE A 31 2.80 5.54 -20.41
CA PHE A 31 3.76 6.63 -20.34
C PHE A 31 3.38 7.56 -19.19
N HIS A 32 4.33 7.85 -18.32
CA HIS A 32 4.14 8.71 -17.16
C HIS A 32 5.12 9.88 -17.21
N VAL A 33 4.62 11.04 -16.78
CA VAL A 33 5.37 12.29 -16.73
C VAL A 33 5.20 12.87 -15.34
N ASP A 34 6.32 13.30 -14.78
CA ASP A 34 6.34 14.15 -13.59
C ASP A 34 7.34 15.29 -13.80
N TYR A 35 7.32 16.28 -12.91
CA TYR A 35 8.30 17.36 -12.94
C TYR A 35 8.62 17.87 -11.54
N ALA A 36 9.76 18.55 -11.41
CA ALA A 36 10.12 19.34 -10.25
C ALA A 36 10.80 20.65 -10.68
N ARG A 37 10.54 21.72 -9.93
CA ARG A 37 11.12 23.04 -10.12
C ARG A 37 12.23 23.30 -9.12
N PHE A 38 13.37 23.73 -9.63
CA PHE A 38 14.55 24.15 -8.89
C PHE A 38 14.84 25.62 -9.17
N ARG A 39 15.59 26.28 -8.29
CA ARG A 39 16.00 27.67 -8.52
C ARG A 39 17.19 27.69 -9.47
N GLN A 40 17.09 28.42 -10.57
CA GLN A 40 18.24 28.71 -11.43
C GLN A 40 18.92 30.00 -10.99
N ASP A 41 18.16 31.10 -10.96
CA ASP A 41 18.62 32.41 -10.51
C ASP A 41 17.44 33.22 -9.91
N ASP A 42 17.56 34.54 -9.82
CA ASP A 42 16.53 35.41 -9.21
C ASP A 42 15.33 35.66 -10.13
N LYS A 43 15.45 35.38 -11.43
CA LYS A 43 14.46 35.67 -12.48
C LYS A 43 13.97 34.42 -13.21
N SER A 44 14.68 33.29 -13.06
CA SER A 44 14.39 32.05 -13.75
C SER A 44 14.41 30.83 -12.81
N GLY A 45 13.58 29.86 -13.14
CA GLY A 45 13.57 28.53 -12.55
C GLY A 45 14.12 27.49 -13.52
N TYR A 46 14.63 26.41 -12.97
CA TYR A 46 15.01 25.21 -13.73
C TYR A 46 13.92 24.15 -13.54
N LEU A 47 13.23 23.82 -14.62
CA LEU A 47 12.21 22.78 -14.66
C LEU A 47 12.84 21.48 -15.14
N GLU A 48 12.88 20.48 -14.28
CA GLU A 48 13.19 19.10 -14.66
C GLU A 48 11.88 18.38 -14.97
N VAL A 49 11.78 17.79 -16.17
CA VAL A 49 10.68 16.94 -16.60
C VAL A 49 11.18 15.51 -16.71
N TYR A 50 10.53 14.61 -15.97
CA TYR A 50 10.89 13.21 -15.88
C TYR A 50 9.90 12.36 -16.65
N TYR A 51 10.40 11.35 -17.35
CA TYR A 51 9.60 10.49 -18.22
C TYR A 51 9.82 9.04 -17.85
N SER A 52 8.76 8.24 -17.87
CA SER A 52 8.89 6.79 -17.79
C SER A 52 7.92 6.05 -18.70
N PHE A 53 8.35 4.90 -19.20
CA PHE A 53 7.54 3.99 -20.01
C PHE A 53 7.98 2.55 -19.78
N HIS A 54 7.10 1.60 -20.09
CA HIS A 54 7.41 0.18 -20.02
C HIS A 54 7.85 -0.35 -21.40
N PRO A 55 9.13 -0.77 -21.57
CA PRO A 55 9.63 -1.27 -22.85
C PRO A 55 8.79 -2.41 -23.45
N ARG A 56 8.25 -3.31 -22.60
CA ARG A 56 7.38 -4.42 -23.04
C ARG A 56 6.06 -3.99 -23.71
N LEU A 57 5.67 -2.71 -23.58
CA LEU A 57 4.46 -2.14 -24.16
C LEU A 57 4.75 -1.34 -25.44
N LEU A 58 5.97 -1.41 -25.95
CA LEU A 58 6.33 -0.92 -27.26
C LEU A 58 6.12 -2.00 -28.33
N THR A 59 5.92 -1.55 -29.55
CA THR A 59 5.97 -2.38 -30.75
C THR A 59 7.42 -2.72 -31.05
N PHE A 60 7.69 -4.00 -31.32
CA PHE A 60 9.02 -4.49 -31.68
C PHE A 60 9.05 -4.88 -33.16
N MET A 61 10.22 -4.75 -33.77
CA MET A 61 10.54 -5.30 -35.07
C MET A 61 11.69 -6.28 -34.91
N GLN A 62 11.51 -7.50 -35.38
CA GLN A 62 12.59 -8.47 -35.45
C GLN A 62 13.28 -8.38 -36.81
N GLU A 63 14.56 -8.06 -36.80
CA GLU A 63 15.42 -7.97 -37.98
C GLU A 63 16.76 -8.64 -37.68
N GLN A 64 17.20 -9.55 -38.56
CA GLN A 64 18.49 -10.27 -38.42
C GLN A 64 18.73 -10.91 -37.03
N GLY A 65 17.67 -11.42 -36.40
CA GLY A 65 17.74 -12.06 -35.08
C GLY A 65 17.82 -11.08 -33.90
N LYS A 66 17.68 -9.76 -34.14
CA LYS A 66 17.60 -8.73 -33.10
C LYS A 66 16.22 -8.10 -33.07
N PHE A 67 15.81 -7.69 -31.88
CA PHE A 67 14.57 -6.95 -31.65
C PHE A 67 14.87 -5.47 -31.48
N HIS A 68 14.18 -4.66 -32.28
CA HIS A 68 14.27 -3.21 -32.28
C HIS A 68 12.93 -2.62 -31.87
N ALA A 69 12.96 -1.67 -30.94
CA ALA A 69 11.80 -0.87 -30.56
C ALA A 69 12.23 0.58 -30.36
N GLY A 70 11.26 1.49 -30.28
CA GLY A 70 11.56 2.87 -29.97
C GLY A 70 10.35 3.65 -29.52
N ILE A 71 10.64 4.78 -28.89
CA ILE A 71 9.65 5.76 -28.48
C ILE A 71 10.17 7.16 -28.79
N ALA A 72 9.33 7.98 -29.42
CA ALA A 72 9.59 9.38 -29.67
C ALA A 72 8.84 10.23 -28.65
N LEU A 73 9.56 11.11 -27.97
CA LEU A 73 9.05 12.05 -26.97
C LEU A 73 9.13 13.47 -27.51
N SER A 74 8.03 14.21 -27.43
CA SER A 74 7.94 15.63 -27.77
C SER A 74 7.44 16.39 -26.55
N THR A 75 8.31 17.19 -25.95
CA THR A 75 7.97 18.08 -24.82
C THR A 75 7.85 19.50 -25.32
N ARG A 76 6.75 20.17 -24.99
CA ARG A 76 6.46 21.57 -25.34
C ARG A 76 6.02 22.33 -24.10
N LEU A 77 6.57 23.51 -23.92
CA LEU A 77 6.20 24.45 -22.86
C LEU A 77 5.57 25.67 -23.52
N LEU A 78 4.30 25.89 -23.27
CA LEU A 78 3.54 27.02 -23.81
C LEU A 78 3.29 28.00 -22.69
N ARG A 79 3.60 29.29 -22.88
CA ARG A 79 3.21 30.31 -21.91
C ARG A 79 1.69 30.52 -21.97
N ALA A 80 1.07 30.88 -20.86
CA ALA A 80 -0.37 31.18 -20.83
C ALA A 80 -0.76 32.16 -21.96
N GLY A 81 -1.73 31.77 -22.79
CA GLY A 81 -2.21 32.55 -23.93
C GLY A 81 -1.34 32.52 -25.20
N ALA A 82 -0.20 31.81 -25.20
CA ALA A 82 0.64 31.67 -26.38
C ALA A 82 0.23 30.44 -27.23
N GLU A 83 0.19 30.62 -28.55
CA GLU A 83 -0.06 29.51 -29.49
C GLU A 83 1.22 28.70 -29.79
N GLN A 84 2.38 29.35 -29.69
CA GLN A 84 3.68 28.72 -29.92
C GLN A 84 4.36 28.35 -28.60
N ALA A 85 5.14 27.26 -28.64
CA ALA A 85 5.93 26.85 -27.50
C ALA A 85 7.09 27.84 -27.29
N VAL A 86 7.31 28.26 -26.05
CA VAL A 86 8.47 29.09 -25.68
C VAL A 86 9.73 28.25 -25.49
N ALA A 87 9.56 26.95 -25.28
CA ALA A 87 10.61 25.95 -25.28
C ALA A 87 10.04 24.60 -25.70
N ASP A 88 10.80 23.83 -26.45
CA ASP A 88 10.46 22.46 -26.78
C ASP A 88 11.70 21.58 -26.82
N LYS A 89 11.48 20.26 -26.74
CA LYS A 89 12.53 19.25 -26.88
C LYS A 89 11.94 17.97 -27.42
N ASN A 90 12.56 17.48 -28.49
CA ASN A 90 12.26 16.18 -29.09
C ASN A 90 13.37 15.19 -28.75
N MET A 91 13.00 13.97 -28.37
CA MET A 91 13.93 12.89 -28.04
C MET A 91 13.42 11.58 -28.61
N ALA A 92 14.25 10.90 -29.40
CA ALA A 92 13.98 9.54 -29.85
C ALA A 92 14.84 8.57 -29.04
N LEU A 93 14.18 7.62 -28.37
CA LEU A 93 14.86 6.56 -27.64
C LEU A 93 14.74 5.27 -28.43
N HIS A 94 15.88 4.68 -28.75
CA HIS A 94 15.97 3.42 -29.47
C HIS A 94 16.40 2.32 -28.52
N LEU A 95 15.70 1.19 -28.59
CA LEU A 95 16.02 -0.04 -27.88
C LEU A 95 16.38 -1.08 -28.94
N ALA A 96 17.57 -1.68 -28.86
CA ALA A 96 18.02 -2.69 -29.80
C ALA A 96 18.69 -3.82 -29.01
N GLU A 97 18.11 -5.02 -29.04
CA GLU A 97 18.63 -6.15 -28.26
C GLU A 97 18.56 -7.48 -29.01
N ALA A 98 19.41 -8.42 -28.58
CA ALA A 98 19.40 -9.80 -29.08
C ALA A 98 18.34 -10.69 -28.40
N ASP A 99 17.88 -10.37 -27.19
CA ASP A 99 17.01 -11.24 -26.38
C ASP A 99 15.98 -10.43 -25.57
N THR A 100 14.69 -10.67 -25.84
CA THR A 100 13.56 -10.04 -25.14
C THR A 100 13.23 -10.69 -23.79
N ALA A 101 13.92 -11.77 -23.41
CA ALA A 101 13.78 -12.42 -22.11
C ALA A 101 14.53 -11.72 -20.96
N ALA A 102 15.34 -10.69 -21.26
CA ALA A 102 16.15 -9.99 -20.27
C ALA A 102 15.31 -9.29 -19.19
N THR A 103 15.71 -9.43 -17.93
CA THR A 103 14.94 -8.98 -16.76
C THR A 103 14.69 -7.47 -16.71
N TRP A 104 15.52 -6.67 -17.39
CA TRP A 104 15.38 -5.20 -17.42
C TRP A 104 14.10 -4.73 -18.13
N TYR A 105 13.58 -5.51 -19.09
CA TYR A 105 12.31 -5.24 -19.79
C TYR A 105 11.08 -5.22 -18.87
N ARG A 106 11.19 -5.77 -17.66
CA ARG A 106 10.11 -5.81 -16.67
C ARG A 106 9.96 -4.50 -15.91
N PHE A 107 10.98 -3.64 -15.92
CA PHE A 107 10.98 -2.38 -15.20
C PHE A 107 10.72 -1.20 -16.15
N PRO A 108 10.13 -0.10 -15.65
CA PRO A 108 10.00 1.11 -16.43
C PRO A 108 11.38 1.69 -16.74
N PHE A 109 11.58 2.08 -18.01
CA PHE A 109 12.71 2.91 -18.41
C PHE A 109 12.45 4.34 -17.95
N VAL A 110 13.49 5.04 -17.49
CA VAL A 110 13.40 6.41 -16.95
C VAL A 110 14.40 7.31 -17.66
N THR A 111 14.01 8.54 -17.96
CA THR A 111 14.87 9.58 -18.55
C THR A 111 14.35 10.96 -18.17
N GLN A 112 15.07 12.04 -18.53
CA GLN A 112 14.68 13.41 -18.16
C GLN A 112 15.13 14.48 -19.16
N SER A 113 14.53 15.66 -19.03
CA SER A 113 14.90 16.89 -19.73
C SER A 113 14.81 18.09 -18.79
N GLY A 114 15.79 18.98 -18.89
CA GLY A 114 15.80 20.25 -18.16
C GLY A 114 15.47 21.45 -19.04
N PHE A 115 14.80 22.44 -18.47
CA PHE A 115 14.45 23.70 -19.12
C PHE A 115 14.70 24.87 -18.16
N VAL A 116 15.39 25.91 -18.62
CA VAL A 116 15.47 27.18 -17.88
C VAL A 116 14.33 28.07 -18.36
N LEU A 117 13.46 28.48 -17.45
CA LEU A 117 12.26 29.23 -17.77
C LEU A 117 12.18 30.50 -16.91
N PRO A 118 11.86 31.67 -17.50
CA PRO A 118 11.53 32.86 -16.73
C PRO A 118 10.30 32.64 -15.84
N GLN A 119 10.15 33.47 -14.80
CA GLN A 119 8.92 33.52 -13.99
C GLN A 119 7.66 33.63 -14.88
N GLY A 120 6.64 32.81 -14.56
CA GLY A 120 5.35 32.85 -15.23
C GLY A 120 4.61 31.51 -15.22
N ASP A 121 3.41 31.52 -15.79
CA ASP A 121 2.56 30.34 -15.95
C ASP A 121 2.73 29.70 -17.33
N TYR A 122 2.90 28.39 -17.32
CA TYR A 122 3.12 27.57 -18.50
C TYR A 122 2.21 26.35 -18.50
N THR A 123 1.84 25.89 -19.69
CA THR A 123 1.33 24.55 -19.93
C THR A 123 2.48 23.68 -20.43
N LEU A 124 2.82 22.64 -19.66
CA LEU A 124 3.68 21.55 -20.08
C LEU A 124 2.83 20.55 -20.86
N GLU A 125 3.19 20.29 -22.11
CA GLU A 125 2.59 19.25 -22.94
C GLU A 125 3.68 18.26 -23.36
N VAL A 126 3.50 16.99 -23.02
CA VAL A 126 4.42 15.91 -23.39
C VAL A 126 3.65 14.87 -24.19
N THR A 127 4.11 14.60 -25.40
CA THR A 127 3.57 13.54 -26.25
C THR A 127 4.61 12.44 -26.43
N ALA A 128 4.20 11.21 -26.15
CA ALA A 128 4.95 10.00 -26.40
C ALA A 128 4.31 9.21 -27.55
N VAL A 129 5.12 8.75 -28.51
CA VAL A 129 4.68 8.01 -29.69
C VAL A 129 5.54 6.77 -29.86
N ASP A 130 4.90 5.60 -29.99
CA ASP A 130 5.59 4.37 -30.39
C ASP A 130 6.20 4.54 -31.79
N SER A 131 7.52 4.37 -31.90
CA SER A 131 8.25 4.64 -33.14
C SER A 131 7.87 3.72 -34.30
N LEU A 132 7.34 2.53 -34.01
CA LEU A 132 6.94 1.55 -35.03
C LEU A 132 5.42 1.48 -35.23
N ALA A 133 4.66 2.21 -34.43
CA ALA A 133 3.20 2.27 -34.53
C ALA A 133 2.69 3.68 -34.17
N PRO A 134 2.76 4.66 -35.10
CA PRO A 134 2.48 6.07 -34.81
C PRO A 134 1.08 6.39 -34.25
N ASN A 135 0.11 5.48 -34.45
CA ASN A 135 -1.23 5.60 -33.87
C ASN A 135 -1.25 5.30 -32.35
N ARG A 136 -0.24 4.59 -31.83
CA ARG A 136 -0.05 4.36 -30.39
C ARG A 136 0.69 5.55 -29.79
N LYS A 137 -0.08 6.56 -29.37
CA LYS A 137 0.45 7.78 -28.74
C LYS A 137 -0.29 8.13 -27.46
N VAL A 138 0.42 8.77 -26.53
CA VAL A 138 -0.13 9.28 -25.27
C VAL A 138 0.33 10.71 -25.10
N THR A 139 -0.58 11.61 -24.75
CA THR A 139 -0.26 13.01 -24.44
C THR A 139 -0.64 13.32 -23.00
N ALA A 140 0.32 13.83 -22.23
CA ALA A 140 0.13 14.34 -20.88
C ALA A 140 0.22 15.87 -20.89
N LYS A 141 -0.64 16.53 -20.10
CA LYS A 141 -0.64 18.00 -19.93
C LYS A 141 -0.64 18.36 -18.45
N ALA A 142 0.15 19.36 -18.07
CA ALA A 142 0.19 19.90 -16.72
C ALA A 142 0.33 21.42 -16.73
N GLN A 143 -0.24 22.09 -15.73
CA GLN A 143 0.01 23.51 -15.50
C GLN A 143 1.24 23.65 -14.60
N VAL A 144 2.20 24.48 -15.03
CA VAL A 144 3.47 24.70 -14.36
C VAL A 144 3.64 26.20 -14.13
N ASN A 145 3.67 26.61 -12.87
CA ASN A 145 4.04 27.98 -12.50
C ASN A 145 5.54 28.02 -12.17
N ILE A 146 6.30 28.93 -12.76
CA ILE A 146 7.65 29.25 -12.31
C ILE A 146 7.56 30.47 -11.39
N PRO A 147 7.81 30.33 -10.08
CA PRO A 147 7.63 31.42 -9.12
C PRO A 147 8.75 32.45 -9.22
N ALA A 148 8.57 33.58 -8.55
CA ALA A 148 9.66 34.50 -8.27
C ALA A 148 10.58 33.90 -7.19
N TYR A 149 11.90 33.96 -7.40
CA TYR A 149 12.89 33.45 -6.45
C TYR A 149 13.47 34.57 -5.57
N GLY A 150 12.64 35.03 -4.63
CA GLY A 150 12.94 36.14 -3.72
C GLY A 150 14.12 35.90 -2.73
N PRO A 151 14.30 36.82 -1.76
CA PRO A 151 15.41 36.75 -0.81
C PRO A 151 15.17 35.81 0.39
N ALA A 152 13.93 35.37 0.61
CA ALA A 152 13.57 34.49 1.73
C ALA A 152 14.14 33.06 1.55
N VAL A 153 14.23 32.28 2.64
CA VAL A 153 14.57 30.85 2.57
C VAL A 153 13.57 30.14 1.65
N MET A 154 14.09 29.35 0.71
CA MET A 154 13.27 28.64 -0.28
C MET A 154 13.59 27.15 -0.29
N LEU A 155 12.58 26.37 -0.61
CA LEU A 155 12.63 24.94 -0.84
C LEU A 155 12.19 24.69 -2.29
N SER A 156 12.90 23.81 -3.00
CA SER A 156 12.47 23.34 -4.32
C SER A 156 11.17 22.52 -4.23
N ASP A 157 10.62 22.13 -5.38
CA ASP A 157 9.68 21.02 -5.38
C ASP A 157 10.34 19.75 -4.81
N LEU A 158 9.52 18.89 -4.20
CA LEU A 158 9.95 17.55 -3.82
C LEU A 158 10.01 16.65 -5.06
N GLU A 159 11.18 16.08 -5.30
CA GLU A 159 11.43 15.08 -6.34
C GLU A 159 11.29 13.69 -5.73
N LEU A 160 10.26 12.94 -6.14
CA LEU A 160 10.10 11.54 -5.70
C LEU A 160 10.99 10.65 -6.53
N CYS A 161 11.75 9.80 -5.84
CA CYS A 161 12.82 9.03 -6.46
C CYS A 161 12.60 7.53 -6.29
N LYS A 162 13.08 6.77 -7.27
CA LYS A 162 13.21 5.32 -7.19
C LYS A 162 14.45 4.93 -6.39
N LYS A 163 15.51 5.72 -6.53
CA LYS A 163 16.82 5.51 -5.91
C LYS A 163 17.52 6.85 -5.74
N ILE A 164 18.23 7.01 -4.63
CA ILE A 164 19.23 8.05 -4.44
C ILE A 164 20.49 7.37 -3.90
N ALA A 165 21.63 7.60 -4.54
CA ALA A 165 22.92 7.05 -4.10
C ALA A 165 24.05 8.06 -4.33
N PRO A 166 25.14 8.03 -3.54
CA PRO A 166 26.34 8.80 -3.86
C PRO A 166 26.88 8.47 -5.25
N SER A 167 27.30 9.48 -6.00
CA SER A 167 27.88 9.32 -7.34
C SER A 167 28.96 10.36 -7.60
N GLN A 168 29.94 9.98 -8.42
CA GLN A 168 30.97 10.88 -8.97
C GLN A 168 30.87 10.96 -10.49
N ASN A 169 29.93 10.24 -11.10
CA ASN A 169 29.77 10.19 -12.55
C ASN A 169 29.01 11.42 -13.05
N LYS A 170 29.72 12.52 -13.27
CA LYS A 170 29.14 13.79 -13.77
C LYS A 170 28.53 13.70 -15.18
N ALA A 171 28.83 12.63 -15.93
CA ALA A 171 28.25 12.38 -17.24
C ALA A 171 26.91 11.62 -17.15
N ASP A 172 26.54 11.10 -15.97
CA ASP A 172 25.25 10.47 -15.76
C ASP A 172 24.13 11.50 -15.90
N LEU A 173 23.07 11.13 -16.62
CA LEU A 173 21.88 11.95 -16.78
C LEU A 173 21.25 12.31 -15.43
N PHE A 174 21.36 11.44 -14.43
CA PHE A 174 20.77 11.57 -13.09
C PHE A 174 21.76 12.11 -12.05
N TYR A 175 22.94 12.56 -12.47
CA TYR A 175 23.90 13.14 -11.54
C TYR A 175 23.44 14.51 -11.03
N LYS A 176 23.35 14.67 -9.71
CA LYS A 176 22.94 15.90 -9.02
C LYS A 176 23.65 16.03 -7.68
N ASN A 177 24.42 17.10 -7.49
CA ASN A 177 25.11 17.41 -6.23
C ASN A 177 25.85 16.22 -5.57
N ALA A 178 26.66 15.49 -6.35
CA ALA A 178 27.42 14.29 -5.93
C ALA A 178 26.54 13.08 -5.58
N LEU A 179 25.31 13.05 -6.09
CA LEU A 179 24.37 11.94 -6.00
C LEU A 179 23.94 11.51 -7.42
N GLU A 180 23.56 10.25 -7.56
CA GLU A 180 22.70 9.75 -8.62
C GLU A 180 21.27 9.78 -8.07
N VAL A 181 20.42 10.65 -8.62
CA VAL A 181 19.03 10.87 -8.21
C VAL A 181 18.13 10.37 -9.33
N VAL A 182 17.65 9.14 -9.21
CA VAL A 182 16.81 8.52 -10.23
C VAL A 182 15.34 8.77 -9.91
N PRO A 183 14.62 9.58 -10.70
CA PRO A 183 13.24 9.96 -10.41
C PRO A 183 12.29 8.77 -10.56
N GLN A 184 11.10 8.90 -9.97
CA GLN A 184 9.99 7.96 -10.08
C GLN A 184 8.78 8.71 -10.66
N PRO A 185 8.68 8.86 -12.00
CA PRO A 185 7.67 9.71 -12.64
C PRO A 185 6.25 9.20 -12.48
N GLU A 186 6.08 7.89 -12.28
CA GLU A 186 4.82 7.33 -11.80
C GLU A 186 4.82 7.39 -10.27
N PRO A 187 4.05 8.30 -9.62
CA PRO A 187 4.10 8.51 -8.18
C PRO A 187 3.35 7.40 -7.42
N LEU A 188 3.57 6.13 -7.79
CA LEU A 188 2.97 4.94 -7.21
C LEU A 188 4.04 4.14 -6.46
N PHE A 189 3.78 3.87 -5.19
CA PHE A 189 4.64 3.12 -4.29
C PHE A 189 3.85 1.98 -3.62
N GLY A 190 4.54 1.00 -3.06
CA GLY A 190 3.91 -0.13 -2.40
C GLY A 190 4.72 -1.41 -2.45
N VAL A 191 4.19 -2.46 -1.81
CA VAL A 191 4.89 -3.74 -1.59
C VAL A 191 5.33 -4.44 -2.88
N SER A 192 4.56 -4.31 -3.96
CA SER A 192 4.82 -4.99 -5.23
C SER A 192 5.48 -4.08 -6.29
N THR A 193 5.65 -2.79 -6.00
CA THR A 193 6.21 -1.80 -6.92
C THR A 193 7.50 -1.24 -6.32
N SER A 194 7.37 -0.19 -5.50
CA SER A 194 8.48 0.53 -4.86
C SER A 194 8.17 0.63 -3.35
N PRO A 195 8.73 -0.26 -2.50
CA PRO A 195 8.38 -0.31 -1.07
C PRO A 195 8.98 0.84 -0.25
N VAL A 196 9.99 1.51 -0.80
CA VAL A 196 10.69 2.64 -0.18
C VAL A 196 10.43 3.89 -1.01
N LEU A 197 9.92 4.93 -0.36
CA LEU A 197 9.76 6.27 -0.90
C LEU A 197 11.06 7.05 -0.66
N PHE A 198 11.86 7.28 -1.71
CA PHE A 198 12.99 8.20 -1.66
C PHE A 198 12.54 9.59 -2.10
N TYR A 199 13.12 10.63 -1.53
CA TYR A 199 12.84 11.99 -1.96
C TYR A 199 14.06 12.90 -1.86
N TYR A 200 14.11 13.85 -2.78
CA TYR A 200 15.14 14.87 -2.90
C TYR A 200 14.51 16.26 -2.95
N ALA A 201 15.15 17.23 -2.30
CA ALA A 201 14.85 18.65 -2.47
C ALA A 201 16.07 19.51 -2.21
N GLU A 202 16.07 20.72 -2.75
CA GLU A 202 17.12 21.72 -2.56
C GLU A 202 16.63 22.88 -1.70
N LEU A 203 17.53 23.37 -0.87
CA LEU A 203 17.34 24.53 -0.03
C LEU A 203 18.18 25.68 -0.55
N TYR A 204 17.60 26.87 -0.55
CA TYR A 204 18.25 28.10 -1.01
C TYR A 204 18.06 29.22 -0.01
N ARG A 205 18.93 30.23 -0.10
CA ARG A 205 18.91 31.44 0.74
C ARG A 205 19.04 31.13 2.22
N LEU A 206 19.74 30.04 2.56
CA LEU A 206 20.07 29.72 3.94
C LEU A 206 21.06 30.75 4.50
N THR A 207 20.99 30.97 5.80
CA THR A 207 22.01 31.69 6.53
C THR A 207 23.17 30.73 6.82
N PRO A 208 24.40 31.03 6.37
CA PRO A 208 25.55 30.19 6.63
C PRO A 208 25.77 29.96 8.13
N ASN A 209 26.12 28.73 8.49
CA ASN A 209 26.36 28.27 9.86
C ASN A 209 25.15 28.35 10.80
N THR A 210 23.93 28.37 10.26
CA THR A 210 22.67 28.34 11.02
C THR A 210 22.04 26.95 11.01
N SER A 211 21.42 26.57 12.13
CA SER A 211 20.62 25.34 12.23
C SER A 211 19.17 25.61 11.86
N TYR A 212 18.57 24.67 11.12
CA TYR A 212 17.16 24.68 10.73
C TYR A 212 16.51 23.37 11.15
N THR A 213 15.21 23.42 11.43
CA THR A 213 14.41 22.22 11.66
C THR A 213 13.75 21.80 10.35
N ILE A 214 14.09 20.60 9.88
CA ILE A 214 13.45 19.97 8.71
C ILE A 214 12.43 18.98 9.22
N LYS A 215 11.15 19.21 8.93
CA LYS A 215 10.06 18.32 9.31
C LYS A 215 9.50 17.65 8.07
N THR A 216 9.63 16.33 8.00
CA THR A 216 8.97 15.51 6.97
C THR A 216 7.67 14.96 7.52
N GLN A 217 6.58 15.11 6.77
CA GLN A 217 5.27 14.54 7.08
C GLN A 217 4.76 13.70 5.90
N ILE A 218 4.07 12.60 6.20
CA ILE A 218 3.16 11.95 5.24
C ILE A 218 1.74 12.20 5.74
N VAL A 219 0.92 12.75 4.85
CA VAL A 219 -0.46 13.15 5.13
C VAL A 219 -1.39 12.32 4.26
N ASP A 220 -2.44 11.74 4.84
CA ASP A 220 -3.44 10.98 4.09
C ASP A 220 -4.46 11.89 3.37
N SER A 221 -5.42 11.28 2.65
CA SER A 221 -6.45 12.00 1.92
C SER A 221 -7.38 12.85 2.78
N ASP A 222 -7.49 12.54 4.07
CA ASP A 222 -8.33 13.26 5.03
C ASP A 222 -7.57 14.40 5.72
N GLY A 223 -6.30 14.60 5.36
CA GLY A 223 -5.44 15.63 5.94
C GLY A 223 -4.77 15.22 7.26
N LYS A 224 -4.91 13.96 7.68
CA LYS A 224 -4.28 13.45 8.91
C LYS A 224 -2.82 13.11 8.65
N ILE A 225 -1.97 13.55 9.58
CA ILE A 225 -0.54 13.22 9.57
C ILE A 225 -0.38 11.78 10.06
N VAL A 226 0.02 10.87 9.16
CA VAL A 226 0.23 9.45 9.47
C VAL A 226 1.70 9.12 9.76
N TYR A 227 2.60 10.06 9.45
CA TYR A 227 4.02 9.97 9.76
C TYR A 227 4.58 11.38 9.91
N GLU A 228 5.41 11.59 10.92
CA GLU A 228 6.18 12.82 11.10
C GLU A 228 7.60 12.50 11.59
N LYS A 229 8.59 13.20 11.04
CA LYS A 229 9.99 13.13 11.48
C LYS A 229 10.60 14.53 11.45
N PRO A 230 10.75 15.22 12.60
CA PRO A 230 11.59 16.40 12.70
C PRO A 230 13.07 16.00 12.76
N ARG A 231 13.94 16.78 12.12
CA ARG A 231 15.40 16.68 12.26
C ARG A 231 16.00 18.08 12.27
N GLU A 232 16.92 18.35 13.18
CA GLU A 232 17.72 19.56 13.15
C GLU A 232 18.93 19.35 12.24
N GLN A 233 19.23 20.33 11.40
CA GLN A 233 20.37 20.29 10.50
C GLN A 233 21.03 21.65 10.38
N LYS A 234 22.34 21.70 10.62
CA LYS A 234 23.17 22.88 10.42
C LYS A 234 23.72 22.91 9.01
N TYR A 235 23.60 24.04 8.33
CA TYR A 235 24.14 24.23 6.98
C TYR A 235 25.30 25.21 7.01
N SER A 236 26.41 24.87 6.37
CA SER A 236 27.62 25.71 6.32
C SER A 236 27.54 26.83 5.29
N GLY A 237 26.72 26.66 4.23
CA GLY A 237 26.57 27.62 3.14
C GLY A 237 25.14 28.14 3.00
N SER A 238 24.92 28.95 1.96
CA SER A 238 23.61 29.53 1.63
C SER A 238 22.70 28.61 0.82
N SER A 239 23.14 27.37 0.58
CA SER A 239 22.37 26.34 -0.11
C SER A 239 22.61 24.99 0.55
N GLY A 240 21.65 24.09 0.42
CA GLY A 240 21.69 22.76 0.99
C GLY A 240 20.78 21.80 0.25
N MET A 241 20.77 20.54 0.70
CA MET A 241 19.90 19.51 0.15
C MET A 241 19.23 18.72 1.26
N ILE A 242 18.03 18.25 0.96
CA ILE A 242 17.27 17.33 1.78
C ILE A 242 17.18 16.02 1.01
N VAL A 243 17.83 15.00 1.55
CA VAL A 243 17.73 13.62 1.10
C VAL A 243 17.25 12.79 2.27
N ASP A 244 16.25 11.96 2.06
CA ASP A 244 15.81 10.95 3.02
C ASP A 244 14.97 9.88 2.30
N ASN A 245 14.53 8.88 3.07
CA ASN A 245 13.64 7.85 2.58
C ASN A 245 12.69 7.32 3.66
N LYS A 246 11.62 6.66 3.24
CA LYS A 246 10.67 6.01 4.13
C LYS A 246 10.15 4.69 3.55
N MET A 247 10.26 3.61 4.32
CA MET A 247 9.49 2.39 4.06
C MET A 247 7.99 2.70 4.23
N VAL A 248 7.21 2.48 3.18
CA VAL A 248 5.78 2.84 3.12
C VAL A 248 4.86 1.61 3.04
N THR A 249 5.41 0.40 3.13
CA THR A 249 4.62 -0.85 3.01
C THR A 249 3.63 -1.06 4.14
N ALA A 250 3.85 -0.48 5.33
CA ALA A 250 2.94 -0.56 6.46
C ALA A 250 1.77 0.44 6.39
N LEU A 251 1.79 1.39 5.43
CA LEU A 251 0.72 2.35 5.24
C LEU A 251 -0.37 1.74 4.33
N PRO A 252 -1.66 2.00 4.61
CA PRO A 252 -2.76 1.55 3.77
C PRO A 252 -2.66 1.97 2.30
N SER A 253 -3.39 1.27 1.43
CA SER A 253 -3.56 1.74 0.04
C SER A 253 -4.36 3.04 0.02
N GLY A 254 -3.94 4.01 -0.78
CA GLY A 254 -4.62 5.31 -0.83
C GLY A 254 -3.79 6.43 -1.45
N LYS A 255 -4.36 7.62 -1.45
CA LYS A 255 -3.71 8.87 -1.86
C LYS A 255 -3.07 9.52 -0.63
N TYR A 256 -1.82 9.94 -0.78
CA TYR A 256 -1.05 10.61 0.27
C TYR A 256 -0.34 11.84 -0.29
N SER A 257 0.08 12.72 0.60
CA SER A 257 1.01 13.81 0.33
C SER A 257 2.26 13.66 1.16
N LEU A 258 3.43 13.72 0.53
CA LEU A 258 4.70 13.94 1.21
C LEU A 258 4.89 15.44 1.36
N ARG A 259 5.05 15.92 2.59
CA ARG A 259 5.25 17.33 2.92
C ARG A 259 6.58 17.51 3.62
N CYS A 260 7.37 18.46 3.13
CA CYS A 260 8.63 18.86 3.73
C CYS A 260 8.53 20.32 4.16
N ILE A 261 8.71 20.56 5.46
CA ILE A 261 8.63 21.88 6.08
C ILE A 261 10.01 22.24 6.62
N VAL A 262 10.43 23.48 6.38
CA VAL A 262 11.67 24.06 6.90
C VAL A 262 11.28 25.14 7.88
N ALA A 263 11.76 25.03 9.12
CA ALA A 263 11.53 25.99 10.17
C ALA A 263 12.84 26.55 10.73
N ASP A 264 12.79 27.75 11.29
CA ASP A 264 13.91 28.36 11.99
C ASP A 264 14.17 27.71 13.37
N GLN A 265 15.11 28.27 14.13
CA GLN A 265 15.47 27.80 15.47
C GLN A 265 14.37 28.03 16.51
N ALA A 266 13.46 28.98 16.26
CA ALA A 266 12.30 29.23 17.11
C ALA A 266 11.11 28.32 16.76
N GLY A 267 11.24 27.49 15.71
CA GLY A 267 10.20 26.60 15.23
C GLY A 267 9.19 27.26 14.29
N ALA A 268 9.42 28.50 13.86
CA ALA A 268 8.56 29.18 12.89
C ALA A 268 8.78 28.60 11.48
N GLU A 269 7.70 28.22 10.80
CA GLU A 269 7.74 27.74 9.42
C GLU A 269 8.23 28.83 8.47
N LEU A 270 9.34 28.58 7.78
CA LEU A 270 9.92 29.47 6.79
C LEU A 270 9.42 29.15 5.38
N THR A 271 9.34 27.86 5.06
CA THR A 271 8.91 27.39 3.74
C THR A 271 8.46 25.93 3.80
N LYS A 272 7.69 25.53 2.80
CA LYS A 272 7.11 24.19 2.67
C LYS A 272 7.01 23.78 1.22
N SER A 273 7.23 22.49 0.96
CA SER A 273 7.00 21.84 -0.32
C SER A 273 6.17 20.57 -0.10
N GLU A 274 5.29 20.25 -1.03
CA GLU A 274 4.36 19.14 -0.93
C GLU A 274 4.19 18.43 -2.27
N LYS A 275 4.16 17.10 -2.24
CA LYS A 275 4.01 16.26 -3.43
C LYS A 275 3.06 15.11 -3.16
N THR A 276 2.08 14.95 -4.04
CA THR A 276 1.11 13.85 -3.96
C THR A 276 1.74 12.57 -4.48
N PHE A 277 1.45 11.45 -3.82
CA PHE A 277 1.76 10.10 -4.29
C PHE A 277 0.66 9.11 -3.88
N PHE A 278 0.71 7.91 -4.44
CA PHE A 278 -0.27 6.85 -4.24
C PHE A 278 0.41 5.61 -3.67
N LEU A 279 -0.29 4.93 -2.77
CA LEU A 279 0.13 3.65 -2.20
C LEU A 279 -0.77 2.52 -2.68
N LEU A 280 -0.15 1.41 -3.08
CA LEU A 280 -0.81 0.13 -3.35
C LEU A 280 -0.22 -0.95 -2.46
N ASN A 281 -0.82 -1.10 -1.29
CA ASN A 281 -0.48 -2.07 -0.26
C ASN A 281 -1.73 -2.90 0.08
N PRO A 282 -2.17 -3.82 -0.81
CA PRO A 282 -3.41 -4.60 -0.59
C PRO A 282 -3.34 -5.53 0.62
N HIS A 283 -2.12 -5.87 1.05
CA HIS A 283 -1.86 -6.65 2.27
C HIS A 283 -2.12 -5.86 3.56
N VAL A 284 -2.08 -4.52 3.52
CA VAL A 284 -2.48 -3.67 4.63
C VAL A 284 -3.98 -3.49 4.53
N GLN A 285 -4.70 -4.34 5.24
CA GLN A 285 -6.14 -4.21 5.36
C GLN A 285 -6.44 -2.87 6.03
N VAL A 286 -7.19 -2.00 5.34
CA VAL A 286 -7.65 -0.72 5.88
C VAL A 286 -8.82 -0.98 6.82
N ALA A 287 -8.51 -1.69 7.89
CA ALA A 287 -9.38 -1.86 9.02
C ALA A 287 -9.49 -0.50 9.73
N ALA A 288 -10.59 0.21 9.49
CA ALA A 288 -11.23 1.03 10.52
C ALA A 288 -10.54 2.34 10.98
N LEU A 289 -10.60 3.40 10.17
CA LEU A 289 -10.68 4.75 10.76
C LEU A 289 -12.15 5.15 10.99
N SER A 290 -13.01 4.98 9.99
CA SER A 290 -14.46 5.23 10.13
C SER A 290 -15.14 4.27 11.12
N GLY A 291 -14.77 2.98 11.08
CA GLY A 291 -15.27 1.97 12.03
C GLY A 291 -14.83 2.24 13.46
N ILE A 292 -13.56 2.63 13.68
CA ILE A 292 -13.05 2.99 15.02
C ILE A 292 -13.73 4.26 15.52
N GLU A 293 -13.94 5.28 14.69
CA GLU A 293 -14.65 6.50 15.10
C GLU A 293 -16.11 6.22 15.49
N GLN A 294 -16.81 5.37 14.73
CA GLN A 294 -18.16 4.95 15.10
C GLN A 294 -18.15 4.19 16.44
N MET A 295 -17.23 3.22 16.60
CA MET A 295 -17.09 2.48 17.85
C MET A 295 -16.74 3.40 19.04
N ARG A 296 -15.88 4.41 18.85
CA ARG A 296 -15.57 5.41 19.89
C ARG A 296 -16.82 6.20 20.31
N LYS A 297 -17.68 6.58 19.35
CA LYS A 297 -18.96 7.23 19.66
C LYS A 297 -19.86 6.29 20.46
N ASP A 298 -19.98 5.03 20.05
CA ASP A 298 -20.77 4.03 20.75
C ASP A 298 -20.26 3.78 22.19
N PHE A 299 -18.95 3.87 22.42
CA PHE A 299 -18.32 3.71 23.75
C PHE A 299 -18.30 4.98 24.60
N SER A 300 -18.58 6.15 24.02
CA SER A 300 -18.51 7.43 24.72
C SER A 300 -19.49 7.52 25.90
N ALA A 301 -20.63 6.83 25.80
CA ALA A 301 -21.67 6.80 26.82
C ALA A 301 -21.43 5.76 27.94
N LEU A 302 -20.44 4.86 27.79
CA LEU A 302 -20.20 3.78 28.74
C LEU A 302 -19.27 4.20 29.88
N SER A 303 -19.55 3.71 31.09
CA SER A 303 -18.68 3.84 32.26
C SER A 303 -17.44 2.94 32.15
N GLU A 304 -16.45 3.17 33.01
CA GLU A 304 -15.25 2.31 33.07
C GLU A 304 -15.60 0.86 33.39
N GLU A 305 -16.56 0.65 34.29
CA GLU A 305 -17.06 -0.66 34.69
C GLU A 305 -17.76 -1.37 33.54
N GLU A 306 -18.58 -0.65 32.76
CA GLU A 306 -19.28 -1.18 31.59
C GLU A 306 -18.29 -1.61 30.49
N LEU A 307 -17.28 -0.77 30.21
CA LEU A 307 -16.19 -1.11 29.29
C LEU A 307 -15.42 -2.35 29.77
N SER A 308 -15.13 -2.41 31.06
CA SER A 308 -14.42 -3.55 31.67
C SER A 308 -15.27 -4.82 31.64
N ALA A 309 -16.58 -4.72 31.83
CA ALA A 309 -17.52 -5.83 31.73
C ALA A 309 -17.62 -6.34 30.30
N GLU A 310 -17.68 -5.44 29.31
CA GLU A 310 -17.75 -5.81 27.91
C GLU A 310 -16.51 -6.60 27.47
N PHE A 311 -15.31 -6.08 27.74
CA PHE A 311 -14.07 -6.80 27.40
C PHE A 311 -13.99 -8.18 28.09
N ARG A 312 -14.46 -8.27 29.33
CA ARG A 312 -14.50 -9.53 30.09
C ARG A 312 -15.35 -10.60 29.39
N THR A 313 -16.50 -10.23 28.84
CA THR A 313 -17.34 -11.15 28.07
C THR A 313 -16.79 -11.45 26.67
N ALA A 314 -16.04 -10.50 26.09
CA ALA A 314 -15.37 -10.66 24.80
C ALA A 314 -14.03 -11.43 24.86
N GLN A 315 -13.63 -11.91 26.05
CA GLN A 315 -12.33 -12.56 26.27
C GLN A 315 -12.09 -13.83 25.43
N TYR A 316 -13.16 -14.45 24.91
CA TYR A 316 -13.05 -15.61 24.02
C TYR A 316 -12.54 -15.24 22.64
N LEU A 317 -12.71 -13.98 22.23
CA LEU A 317 -12.10 -13.48 21.02
C LEU A 317 -10.66 -13.01 21.27
N ALA A 318 -10.34 -12.54 22.48
CA ALA A 318 -9.10 -11.82 22.79
C ALA A 318 -7.83 -12.68 22.82
N LEU A 319 -6.73 -12.11 22.31
CA LEU A 319 -5.38 -12.67 22.38
C LEU A 319 -4.79 -12.52 23.80
N ALA A 320 -3.77 -13.32 24.12
CA ALA A 320 -3.12 -13.28 25.43
C ALA A 320 -2.52 -11.90 25.74
N GLU A 321 -1.86 -11.27 24.77
CA GLU A 321 -1.27 -9.94 24.94
C GLU A 321 -2.34 -8.84 25.11
N GLU A 322 -3.46 -8.96 24.40
CA GLU A 322 -4.61 -8.03 24.54
C GLU A 322 -5.17 -8.05 25.96
N LYS A 323 -5.31 -9.25 26.57
CA LYS A 323 -5.76 -9.39 27.96
C LYS A 323 -4.80 -8.73 28.94
N LYS A 324 -3.50 -8.87 28.71
CA LYS A 324 -2.45 -8.25 29.52
C LYS A 324 -2.47 -6.74 29.40
N ILE A 325 -2.53 -6.21 28.17
CA ILE A 325 -2.62 -4.77 27.91
C ILE A 325 -3.85 -4.19 28.59
N PHE A 326 -5.03 -4.79 28.39
CA PHE A 326 -6.27 -4.30 28.98
C PHE A 326 -6.22 -4.28 30.52
N GLY A 327 -5.62 -5.30 31.13
CA GLY A 327 -5.43 -5.37 32.58
C GLY A 327 -4.53 -4.27 33.18
N GLN A 328 -3.73 -3.59 32.36
CA GLN A 328 -2.90 -2.45 32.76
C GLN A 328 -3.60 -1.10 32.60
N LEU A 329 -4.77 -1.06 31.93
CA LEU A 329 -5.49 0.18 31.67
C LEU A 329 -6.31 0.57 32.90
N THR A 330 -6.07 1.79 33.41
CA THR A 330 -6.71 2.31 34.63
C THR A 330 -7.67 3.46 34.36
N SER A 331 -7.76 3.97 33.14
CA SER A 331 -8.67 5.07 32.78
C SER A 331 -9.75 4.61 31.80
N ALA A 332 -10.94 5.18 31.94
CA ALA A 332 -12.06 4.96 31.02
C ALA A 332 -11.67 5.26 29.57
N ASP A 333 -10.98 6.38 29.31
CA ASP A 333 -10.57 6.76 27.95
C ASP A 333 -9.60 5.75 27.31
N ALA A 334 -8.63 5.25 28.07
CA ALA A 334 -7.72 4.23 27.55
C ALA A 334 -8.46 2.92 27.24
N LYS A 335 -9.42 2.52 28.08
CA LYS A 335 -10.27 1.34 27.84
C LYS A 335 -11.20 1.53 26.64
N ARG A 336 -11.74 2.74 26.41
CA ARG A 336 -12.54 3.08 25.21
C ARG A 336 -11.72 2.94 23.94
N GLU A 337 -10.53 3.53 23.93
CA GLU A 337 -9.62 3.46 22.79
C GLU A 337 -9.22 2.02 22.46
N PHE A 338 -8.91 1.25 23.50
CA PHE A 338 -8.62 -0.17 23.36
C PHE A 338 -9.81 -0.94 22.77
N LEU A 339 -11.01 -0.78 23.32
CA LEU A 339 -12.20 -1.51 22.88
C LEU A 339 -12.63 -1.13 21.46
N ALA A 340 -12.51 0.14 21.08
CA ALA A 340 -12.79 0.60 19.73
C ALA A 340 -11.91 -0.13 18.70
N LYS A 341 -10.61 -0.25 18.99
CA LYS A 341 -9.68 -1.01 18.16
C LYS A 341 -9.97 -2.51 18.20
N PHE A 342 -10.14 -3.08 19.38
CA PHE A 342 -10.41 -4.50 19.58
C PHE A 342 -11.61 -4.99 18.76
N TRP A 343 -12.73 -4.26 18.82
CA TRP A 343 -13.94 -4.63 18.08
C TRP A 343 -13.79 -4.37 16.60
N ALA A 344 -13.17 -3.27 16.19
CA ALA A 344 -12.88 -3.01 14.78
C ALA A 344 -12.08 -4.15 14.14
N ASP A 345 -11.11 -4.72 14.85
CA ASP A 345 -10.35 -5.88 14.41
C ASP A 345 -11.21 -7.16 14.42
N ALA A 346 -12.02 -7.37 15.46
CA ALA A 346 -12.89 -8.55 15.59
C ALA A 346 -13.97 -8.64 14.49
N GLU A 347 -14.54 -7.51 14.07
CA GLU A 347 -15.54 -7.45 12.99
C GLU A 347 -14.97 -7.83 11.61
N GLN A 348 -13.65 -7.87 11.48
CA GLN A 348 -12.95 -8.21 10.23
C GLN A 348 -12.36 -9.63 10.26
N GLY A 349 -12.44 -10.31 11.40
CA GLY A 349 -11.84 -11.62 11.62
C GLY A 349 -10.40 -11.50 12.10
N ARG A 350 -9.98 -12.42 12.96
CA ARG A 350 -8.68 -12.33 13.66
C ARG A 350 -8.07 -13.70 13.84
N ALA A 351 -6.80 -13.86 13.42
CA ALA A 351 -6.04 -15.09 13.59
C ALA A 351 -6.83 -16.35 13.16
N ASP A 352 -7.28 -17.14 14.13
CA ASP A 352 -8.04 -18.39 14.01
C ASP A 352 -9.57 -18.20 14.07
N LYS A 353 -10.07 -16.96 14.20
CA LYS A 353 -11.48 -16.64 14.45
C LYS A 353 -12.11 -15.91 13.28
N PRO A 354 -13.33 -16.30 12.86
CA PRO A 354 -14.05 -15.62 11.80
C PRO A 354 -14.48 -14.22 12.22
N ALA A 355 -14.77 -13.38 11.24
CA ALA A 355 -15.35 -12.06 11.45
C ALA A 355 -16.68 -12.15 12.22
N ILE A 356 -16.84 -11.32 13.25
CA ILE A 356 -18.09 -11.23 14.01
C ILE A 356 -18.40 -9.80 14.42
N ARG A 357 -19.62 -9.33 14.11
CA ARG A 357 -20.08 -8.00 14.52
C ARG A 357 -20.24 -7.91 16.03
N ARG A 358 -19.87 -6.77 16.63
CA ARG A 358 -20.01 -6.51 18.07
C ARG A 358 -21.44 -6.77 18.56
N ALA A 359 -22.43 -6.21 17.86
CA ALA A 359 -23.84 -6.37 18.22
C ALA A 359 -24.29 -7.85 18.20
N GLU A 360 -23.81 -8.63 17.24
CA GLU A 360 -24.13 -10.06 17.14
C GLU A 360 -23.46 -10.86 18.26
N TYR A 361 -22.19 -10.58 18.57
CA TYR A 361 -21.50 -11.24 19.68
C TYR A 361 -22.20 -10.95 21.02
N LEU A 362 -22.50 -9.68 21.30
CA LEU A 362 -23.19 -9.29 22.54
C LEU A 362 -24.61 -9.87 22.63
N ARG A 363 -25.31 -10.01 21.50
CA ARG A 363 -26.59 -10.73 21.43
C ARG A 363 -26.42 -12.18 21.85
N ARG A 364 -25.39 -12.88 21.37
CA ARG A 364 -25.09 -14.27 21.76
C ARG A 364 -24.71 -14.40 23.22
N VAL A 365 -23.95 -13.45 23.77
CA VAL A 365 -23.65 -13.40 25.22
C VAL A 365 -24.93 -13.30 26.04
N LYS A 366 -25.83 -12.39 25.65
CA LYS A 366 -27.14 -12.24 26.32
C LYS A 366 -27.96 -13.53 26.26
N MET A 367 -28.06 -14.15 25.08
CA MET A 367 -28.76 -15.43 24.92
C MET A 367 -28.11 -16.56 25.73
N ALA A 368 -26.78 -16.63 25.74
CA ALA A 368 -26.06 -17.64 26.53
C ALA A 368 -26.37 -17.48 28.03
N ASN A 369 -26.43 -16.25 28.54
CA ASN A 369 -26.84 -15.99 29.92
C ASN A 369 -28.29 -16.37 30.21
N GLN A 370 -29.19 -16.28 29.23
CA GLN A 370 -30.59 -16.67 29.40
C GLN A 370 -30.76 -18.19 29.42
N GLU A 371 -30.07 -18.90 28.52
CA GLU A 371 -30.32 -20.33 28.26
C GLU A 371 -29.37 -21.26 29.04
N TYR A 372 -28.15 -20.82 29.35
CA TYR A 372 -27.07 -21.72 29.82
C TYR A 372 -26.44 -21.28 31.15
N SER A 373 -27.11 -20.44 31.94
CA SER A 373 -26.70 -20.13 33.31
C SER A 373 -26.89 -21.33 34.24
N ALA A 374 -25.97 -21.54 35.17
CA ALA A 374 -26.02 -22.67 36.11
C ALA A 374 -25.42 -22.27 37.48
N LEU A 375 -26.08 -22.61 38.59
CA LEU A 375 -25.54 -22.47 39.96
C LEU A 375 -24.83 -21.13 40.27
N GLY A 376 -25.46 -20.01 39.93
CA GLY A 376 -24.87 -18.68 40.18
C GLY A 376 -23.72 -18.30 39.24
N LYS A 377 -23.41 -19.14 38.26
CA LYS A 377 -22.51 -18.86 37.14
C LYS A 377 -23.32 -18.38 35.95
N GLU A 378 -23.01 -17.17 35.49
CA GLU A 378 -23.59 -16.61 34.26
C GLU A 378 -23.29 -17.50 33.06
N GLY A 379 -24.25 -17.69 32.17
CA GLY A 379 -24.14 -18.60 31.04
C GLY A 379 -22.95 -18.35 30.13
N TRP A 380 -22.50 -17.11 29.92
CA TRP A 380 -21.30 -16.82 29.14
C TRP A 380 -20.03 -17.49 29.71
N ARG A 381 -20.03 -17.85 31.00
CA ARG A 381 -18.92 -18.54 31.68
C ARG A 381 -19.03 -20.06 31.64
N THR A 382 -20.16 -20.62 31.21
CA THR A 382 -20.36 -22.07 31.12
C THR A 382 -19.85 -22.59 29.78
N ASP A 383 -19.53 -23.87 29.70
CA ASP A 383 -18.98 -24.46 28.47
C ASP A 383 -20.00 -24.42 27.32
N ARG A 384 -21.27 -24.74 27.62
CA ARG A 384 -22.38 -24.61 26.68
C ARG A 384 -22.55 -23.17 26.18
N GLY A 385 -22.49 -22.19 27.08
CA GLY A 385 -22.59 -20.79 26.69
C GLY A 385 -21.39 -20.30 25.88
N ARG A 386 -20.17 -20.74 26.21
CA ARG A 386 -18.95 -20.44 25.43
C ARG A 386 -19.06 -21.01 24.00
N VAL A 387 -19.44 -22.27 23.86
CA VAL A 387 -19.62 -22.93 22.55
C VAL A 387 -20.71 -22.20 21.76
N PHE A 388 -21.84 -21.87 22.38
CA PHE A 388 -22.91 -21.09 21.74
C PHE A 388 -22.45 -19.70 21.27
N ILE A 389 -21.67 -18.99 22.08
CA ILE A 389 -21.15 -17.66 21.73
C ILE A 389 -20.25 -17.74 20.48
N LEU A 390 -19.31 -18.69 20.48
CA LEU A 390 -18.31 -18.85 19.42
C LEU A 390 -18.92 -19.41 18.13
N TYR A 391 -19.78 -20.41 18.24
CA TYR A 391 -20.24 -21.21 17.10
C TYR A 391 -21.71 -20.99 16.73
N SER A 392 -22.43 -20.11 17.44
CA SER A 392 -23.87 -19.87 17.29
C SER A 392 -24.73 -21.04 17.79
N LYS A 393 -26.04 -20.98 17.53
CA LYS A 393 -26.99 -22.05 17.82
C LYS A 393 -26.62 -23.32 17.02
N PRO A 394 -26.56 -24.50 17.65
CA PRO A 394 -26.37 -25.76 16.94
C PRO A 394 -27.56 -26.06 16.03
N ASP A 395 -27.29 -26.82 14.96
CA ASP A 395 -28.31 -27.29 14.02
C ASP A 395 -29.22 -28.32 14.70
N GLU A 396 -28.64 -29.14 15.57
CA GLU A 396 -29.33 -30.20 16.31
C GLU A 396 -28.82 -30.29 17.75
N ILE A 397 -29.74 -30.54 18.69
CA ILE A 397 -29.42 -30.84 20.08
C ILE A 397 -30.14 -32.12 20.48
N GLU A 398 -29.39 -33.18 20.72
CA GLU A 398 -29.89 -34.37 21.40
C GLU A 398 -29.70 -34.21 22.90
N ARG A 399 -30.74 -34.54 23.66
CA ARG A 399 -30.74 -34.43 25.12
C ARG A 399 -31.04 -35.78 25.72
N TYR A 400 -30.15 -36.21 26.59
CA TYR A 400 -30.26 -37.46 27.32
C TYR A 400 -30.44 -37.12 28.79
N PRO A 401 -31.64 -37.35 29.38
CA PRO A 401 -31.85 -37.14 30.81
C PRO A 401 -30.99 -38.11 31.63
N ALA A 402 -30.87 -37.85 32.94
CA ALA A 402 -30.17 -38.78 33.83
C ALA A 402 -30.97 -40.08 33.98
N GLU A 403 -30.27 -41.21 33.85
CA GLU A 403 -30.78 -42.57 34.04
C GLU A 403 -29.96 -43.30 35.12
N VAL A 404 -30.39 -44.50 35.51
CA VAL A 404 -29.77 -45.29 36.61
C VAL A 404 -28.28 -45.54 36.37
N ASP A 405 -27.89 -45.78 35.11
CA ASP A 405 -26.52 -46.13 34.72
C ASP A 405 -25.85 -45.06 33.82
N SER A 406 -26.45 -43.86 33.71
CA SER A 406 -25.91 -42.78 32.85
C SER A 406 -26.26 -41.39 33.36
N LYS A 407 -25.26 -40.51 33.44
CA LYS A 407 -25.43 -39.09 33.72
C LYS A 407 -26.14 -38.37 32.57
N ALA A 408 -26.83 -37.27 32.91
CA ALA A 408 -27.47 -36.41 31.93
C ALA A 408 -26.41 -35.76 31.01
N HIS A 409 -26.65 -35.77 29.71
CA HIS A 409 -25.74 -35.21 28.73
C HIS A 409 -26.47 -34.65 27.51
N GLU A 410 -25.79 -33.74 26.81
CA GLU A 410 -26.28 -33.16 25.56
C GLU A 410 -25.23 -33.35 24.46
N VAL A 411 -25.70 -33.70 23.26
CA VAL A 411 -24.87 -33.74 22.05
C VAL A 411 -25.37 -32.66 21.10
N TRP A 412 -24.51 -31.69 20.83
CA TRP A 412 -24.81 -30.56 19.95
C TRP A 412 -24.10 -30.78 18.62
N ARG A 413 -24.83 -30.74 17.50
CA ARG A 413 -24.26 -30.93 16.16
C ARG A 413 -24.35 -29.67 15.31
N TYR A 414 -23.28 -29.43 14.57
CA TYR A 414 -23.15 -28.34 13.60
C TYR A 414 -22.74 -28.93 12.25
N PHE A 415 -23.64 -28.94 11.28
CA PHE A 415 -23.42 -29.57 9.98
C PHE A 415 -22.59 -28.68 9.04
N SER A 416 -22.61 -27.37 9.28
CA SER A 416 -21.94 -26.36 8.44
C SER A 416 -20.48 -26.08 8.82
N ILE A 417 -20.05 -26.49 10.02
CA ILE A 417 -18.68 -26.26 10.52
C ILE A 417 -17.82 -27.49 10.20
N GLU A 418 -16.68 -27.30 9.56
CA GLU A 418 -15.68 -28.36 9.25
C GLU A 418 -16.24 -29.64 8.60
N LYS A 419 -17.33 -29.51 7.83
CA LYS A 419 -18.09 -30.63 7.21
C LYS A 419 -18.85 -31.52 8.21
N GLY A 420 -19.16 -30.99 9.39
CA GLY A 420 -19.87 -31.69 10.46
C GLY A 420 -18.99 -31.81 11.69
N VAL A 421 -19.39 -31.15 12.78
CA VAL A 421 -18.76 -31.30 14.09
C VAL A 421 -19.81 -31.48 15.17
N GLU A 422 -19.39 -32.09 16.27
CA GLU A 422 -20.20 -32.26 17.47
C GLU A 422 -19.47 -31.78 18.72
N PHE A 423 -20.26 -31.42 19.71
CA PHE A 423 -19.83 -31.06 21.05
C PHE A 423 -20.68 -31.83 22.05
N VAL A 424 -20.03 -32.56 22.95
CA VAL A 424 -20.68 -33.39 23.95
C VAL A 424 -20.47 -32.78 25.32
N PHE A 425 -21.57 -32.54 26.03
CA PHE A 425 -21.55 -31.97 27.36
C PHE A 425 -22.20 -32.89 28.39
N ILE A 426 -21.58 -33.05 29.55
CA ILE A 426 -22.09 -33.90 30.63
C ILE A 426 -22.34 -33.06 31.88
N ASP A 427 -23.51 -33.21 32.49
CA ASP A 427 -23.76 -32.74 33.86
C ASP A 427 -23.19 -33.76 34.85
N ARG A 428 -21.92 -33.55 35.24
CA ARG A 428 -21.19 -34.53 36.07
C ARG A 428 -21.79 -34.71 37.46
N ASN A 429 -22.39 -33.66 38.01
CA ASN A 429 -22.78 -33.58 39.41
C ASN A 429 -24.30 -33.54 39.60
N GLY A 430 -25.09 -33.54 38.52
CA GLY A 430 -26.55 -33.48 38.56
C GLY A 430 -27.12 -32.12 38.99
N TYR A 431 -26.32 -31.06 38.89
CA TYR A 431 -26.69 -29.72 39.33
C TYR A 431 -26.98 -28.76 38.16
N GLY A 432 -27.04 -29.26 36.93
CA GLY A 432 -27.32 -28.50 35.71
C GLY A 432 -26.12 -27.78 35.11
N GLU A 433 -24.89 -28.00 35.62
CA GLU A 433 -23.66 -27.50 35.01
C GLU A 433 -23.08 -28.55 34.05
N TYR A 434 -23.37 -28.37 32.77
CA TYR A 434 -22.89 -29.25 31.70
C TYR A 434 -21.51 -28.80 31.24
N LEU A 435 -20.51 -29.66 31.45
CA LEU A 435 -19.12 -29.44 31.07
C LEU A 435 -18.83 -30.08 29.71
N LEU A 436 -18.05 -29.41 28.86
CA LEU A 436 -17.60 -29.98 27.60
C LEU A 436 -16.63 -31.12 27.89
N VAL A 437 -16.92 -32.32 27.39
CA VAL A 437 -16.08 -33.51 27.59
C VAL A 437 -15.50 -34.04 26.29
N HIS A 438 -16.13 -33.75 25.16
CA HIS A 438 -15.65 -34.16 23.83
C HIS A 438 -16.13 -33.18 22.76
N SER A 439 -15.29 -32.99 21.74
CA SER A 439 -15.66 -32.35 20.50
C SER A 439 -14.85 -32.94 19.34
N THR A 440 -15.47 -32.99 18.16
CA THR A 440 -14.78 -33.29 16.90
C THR A 440 -14.29 -32.04 16.18
N LYS A 441 -14.58 -30.84 16.71
CA LYS A 441 -14.10 -29.56 16.19
C LYS A 441 -12.59 -29.46 16.41
N ARG A 442 -11.84 -29.06 15.37
CA ARG A 442 -10.40 -28.79 15.52
C ARG A 442 -10.15 -27.67 16.53
N ASP A 443 -9.06 -27.83 17.29
CA ASP A 443 -8.60 -26.91 18.35
C ASP A 443 -9.52 -26.81 19.58
N GLU A 444 -10.44 -27.76 19.75
CA GLU A 444 -11.28 -27.94 20.93
C GLU A 444 -10.90 -29.20 21.72
N LEU A 445 -11.48 -29.37 22.91
CA LEU A 445 -11.27 -30.56 23.74
C LEU A 445 -11.73 -31.81 22.98
N HIS A 446 -10.86 -32.81 22.87
CA HIS A 446 -11.15 -34.08 22.20
C HIS A 446 -10.77 -35.27 23.10
N ASP A 447 -11.75 -36.12 23.43
CA ASP A 447 -11.56 -37.36 24.18
C ASP A 447 -12.43 -38.47 23.56
N ASP A 448 -11.86 -39.38 22.76
CA ASP A 448 -12.60 -40.48 22.13
C ASP A 448 -13.22 -41.46 23.14
N LEU A 449 -12.77 -41.43 24.39
CA LEU A 449 -13.26 -42.28 25.46
C LEU A 449 -14.21 -41.53 26.40
N TRP A 450 -14.80 -40.42 25.97
CA TRP A 450 -15.64 -39.57 26.81
C TRP A 450 -16.85 -40.31 27.41
N GLU A 451 -17.38 -41.33 26.74
CA GLU A 451 -18.52 -42.12 27.21
C GLU A 451 -18.28 -42.76 28.58
N ARG A 452 -17.02 -43.03 28.95
CA ARG A 452 -16.66 -43.53 30.29
C ARG A 452 -17.06 -42.56 31.42
N LEU A 453 -17.29 -41.29 31.08
CA LEU A 453 -17.68 -40.25 32.03
C LEU A 453 -19.18 -40.25 32.35
N LEU A 454 -19.97 -41.02 31.59
CA LEU A 454 -21.41 -41.19 31.81
C LEU A 454 -21.72 -42.07 33.03
N GLN A 455 -20.82 -42.98 33.41
CA GLN A 455 -20.98 -43.88 34.56
C GLN A 455 -20.77 -43.16 35.90
#